data_AF-A0A235ENU4-F1
#
_entry.id   AF-A0A235ENU4-F1
#
_cell.length_a   1.000
_cell.length_b   1.000
_cell.length_c   1.000
_cell.angle_alpha   90.00
_cell.angle_beta   90.00
_cell.angle_gamma   90.00
#
_symmetry.space_group_name_H-M   'P 1'
#
loop_
_entity.id
_entity.type
_entity.pdbx_description
1 polymer ?
#
loop_
_entity_poly.entity_id
_entity_poly.type
_entity_poly.pdbx_seq_one_letter_code
_entity_poly.pdbx_strand_id
1 'polypeptide(L)'
;MAEITLVRQEPVQITEADKAVARRVIFGIVDGLGERGKKQWRRLWNNILRLEPGEMVELKTHQARVGWYHRKHMAMEQAVFESQERFENFAGFRDWLKVGAGHCQWYPGPKGGVFPVPDSTSYAKLEQGAMEQFHHDAVEFLRTEHAGKTLWRHLSPVDRITMIETILQGFNE
;
A
#
# COMPACT_ATOMS: atom_id res chain seq x y z
N MET A 1 3.82 7.98 -3.43
CA MET A 1 4.46 8.78 -2.38
C MET A 1 3.75 8.47 -1.08
N ALA A 2 4.45 7.92 -0.10
CA ALA A 2 3.89 7.88 1.24
C ALA A 2 4.01 9.30 1.83
N GLU A 3 2.87 9.90 2.13
CA GLU A 3 2.75 11.22 2.74
C GLU A 3 2.45 11.04 4.22
N ILE A 4 3.27 11.65 5.07
CA ILE A 4 3.07 11.65 6.51
C ILE A 4 2.90 13.09 6.95
N THR A 5 1.73 13.41 7.48
CA THR A 5 1.43 14.70 8.10
C THR A 5 1.70 14.61 9.59
N LEU A 6 2.70 15.34 10.05
CA LEU A 6 3.06 15.41 11.47
C LEU A 6 2.53 16.71 12.07
N VAL A 7 1.88 16.60 13.23
CA VAL A 7 1.40 17.75 14.02
C VAL A 7 2.11 17.76 15.36
N ARG A 8 2.61 18.93 15.78
CA ARG A 8 3.23 19.06 17.09
C ARG A 8 2.17 18.98 18.19
N GLN A 9 2.35 18.00 19.08
CA GLN A 9 1.60 17.87 20.34
C GLN A 9 2.23 18.71 21.46
N GLU A 10 1.49 18.91 22.55
CA GLU A 10 1.99 19.64 23.73
C GLU A 10 3.35 19.11 24.21
N PRO A 11 4.29 20.00 24.56
CA PRO A 11 5.63 19.60 24.94
C PRO A 11 5.62 18.87 26.29
N VAL A 12 6.11 17.63 26.29
CA VAL A 12 6.46 16.91 27.52
C VAL A 12 7.81 17.42 28.03
N GLN A 13 7.99 17.54 29.35
CA GLN A 13 9.30 17.83 29.91
C GLN A 13 10.24 16.64 29.69
N ILE A 14 11.37 16.89 29.02
CA ILE A 14 12.39 15.89 28.71
C ILE A 14 13.66 16.27 29.45
N THR A 15 14.25 15.33 30.19
CA THR A 15 15.52 15.55 30.89
C THR A 15 16.68 15.71 29.92
N GLU A 16 17.79 16.35 30.33
CA GLU A 16 18.99 16.46 29.48
C GLU A 16 19.60 15.09 29.16
N ALA A 17 19.49 14.13 30.08
CA ALA A 17 19.92 12.75 29.85
C ALA A 17 19.12 12.10 28.71
N ASP A 18 17.80 12.25 28.72
CA ASP A 18 16.92 11.69 27.68
C ASP A 18 17.15 12.37 26.32
N LYS A 19 17.41 13.69 26.30
CA LYS A 19 17.78 14.40 25.07
C LYS A 19 19.07 13.87 24.47
N ALA A 20 20.07 13.53 25.30
CA ALA A 20 21.33 12.96 24.84
C ALA A 20 21.15 11.55 24.27
N VAL A 21 20.33 10.72 24.92
CA VAL A 21 19.96 9.39 24.42
C VAL A 21 19.22 9.49 23.08
N ALA A 22 18.20 10.36 23.00
CA ALA A 22 17.45 10.58 21.77
C ALA A 22 18.35 11.01 20.60
N ARG A 23 19.28 11.94 20.84
CA ARG A 23 20.26 12.35 19.82
C ARG A 23 21.13 11.20 19.32
N ARG A 24 21.61 10.34 20.21
CA ARG A 24 22.41 9.15 19.83
C ARG A 24 21.61 8.17 18.99
N VAL A 25 20.35 7.95 19.33
CA VAL A 25 19.46 7.06 18.55
C VAL A 25 19.20 7.67 17.17
N ILE A 26 18.76 8.93 17.13
CA ILE A 26 18.34 9.62 15.90
C ILE A 26 19.50 9.81 14.90
N PHE A 27 20.69 10.18 15.39
CA PHE A 27 21.82 10.53 14.52
C PHE A 27 22.96 9.49 14.52
N GLY A 28 22.90 8.48 15.39
CA GLY A 28 23.93 7.45 15.49
C GLY A 28 23.60 6.14 14.77
N ILE A 29 22.31 5.80 14.66
CA ILE A 29 21.87 4.57 13.97
C ILE A 29 21.62 4.86 12.48
N VAL A 30 21.09 6.05 12.16
CA VAL A 30 20.77 6.49 10.79
C VAL A 30 21.29 7.92 10.60
N ASP A 31 22.04 8.16 9.53
CA ASP A 31 22.47 9.50 9.12
C ASP A 31 22.34 9.63 7.59
N GLY A 32 22.35 10.87 7.09
CA GLY A 32 22.27 11.11 5.66
C GLY A 32 23.55 10.69 4.93
N LEU A 33 23.39 10.22 3.69
CA LEU A 33 24.51 9.79 2.85
C LEU A 33 25.36 11.00 2.41
N GLY A 34 26.65 10.96 2.74
CA GLY A 34 27.60 12.03 2.43
C GLY A 34 27.30 13.35 3.15
N GLU A 35 28.15 14.36 2.95
CA GLU A 35 28.06 15.64 3.69
C GLU A 35 26.76 16.42 3.41
N ARG A 36 26.25 16.33 2.18
CA ARG A 36 24.97 16.96 1.82
C ARG A 36 23.80 16.27 2.53
N GLY A 37 23.76 14.94 2.50
CA GLY A 37 22.71 14.16 3.16
C GLY A 37 22.72 14.40 4.68
N LYS A 38 23.90 14.36 5.31
CA LYS A 38 24.08 14.66 6.74
C LYS A 38 23.49 16.02 7.14
N LYS A 39 23.71 17.06 6.32
CA LYS A 39 23.15 18.40 6.57
C LYS A 39 21.63 18.43 6.41
N GLN A 40 21.11 17.77 5.37
CA GLN A 40 19.66 17.66 5.14
C GLN A 40 18.96 16.91 6.27
N TRP A 41 19.55 15.80 6.75
CA TRP A 41 19.03 15.01 7.87
C TRP A 41 18.95 15.82 9.17
N ARG A 42 20.02 16.55 9.51
CA ARG A 42 20.05 17.45 10.67
C ARG A 42 19.02 18.58 10.53
N ARG A 43 18.87 19.15 9.33
CA ARG A 43 17.87 20.20 9.06
C ARG A 43 16.45 19.70 9.26
N LEU A 44 16.13 18.50 8.77
CA LEU A 44 14.82 17.86 8.93
C LEU A 44 14.43 17.75 10.41
N TRP A 45 15.29 17.12 11.23
CA TRP A 45 15.03 16.97 12.66
C TRP A 45 14.96 18.29 13.40
N ASN A 46 15.83 19.24 13.06
CA ASN A 46 15.75 20.58 13.65
C ASN A 46 14.43 21.28 13.33
N ASN A 47 13.89 21.09 12.12
CA ASN A 47 12.59 21.65 11.76
C ASN A 47 11.46 20.98 12.54
N ILE A 48 11.42 19.65 12.60
CA ILE A 48 10.39 18.89 13.33
C ILE A 48 10.36 19.27 14.82
N LEU A 49 11.54 19.35 15.45
CA LEU A 49 11.64 19.63 16.90
C LEU A 49 11.36 21.10 17.26
N ARG A 50 11.41 22.01 16.29
CA ARG A 50 11.13 23.43 16.47
C ARG A 50 9.68 23.82 16.18
N LEU A 51 8.87 22.88 15.69
CA LEU A 51 7.45 23.14 15.47
C LEU A 51 6.78 23.59 16.76
N GLU A 52 5.92 24.60 16.67
CA GLU A 52 5.02 25.02 17.74
C GLU A 52 3.73 24.18 17.73
N PRO A 53 3.04 24.02 18.88
CA PRO A 53 1.78 23.28 18.93
C PRO A 53 0.77 23.79 17.90
N GLY A 54 0.25 22.88 17.08
CA GLY A 54 -0.64 23.20 15.97
C GLY A 54 0.05 23.45 14.63
N GLU A 55 1.37 23.61 14.60
CA GLU A 55 2.11 23.62 13.34
C GLU A 55 2.22 22.21 12.75
N MET A 56 2.21 22.14 11.42
CA MET A 56 2.23 20.91 10.65
C MET A 56 3.43 20.87 9.72
N VAL A 57 4.01 19.68 9.57
CA VAL A 57 5.01 19.41 8.52
C VAL A 57 4.61 18.17 7.74
N GLU A 58 4.72 18.27 6.42
CA GLU A 58 4.44 17.20 5.48
C GLU A 58 5.77 16.54 5.06
N LEU A 59 5.88 15.23 5.24
CA LEU A 59 7.03 14.44 4.79
C LEU A 59 6.62 13.56 3.62
N LYS A 60 7.23 13.83 2.46
CA LYS A 60 7.11 12.99 1.26
C LYS A 60 8.28 12.05 1.18
N THR A 61 8.00 10.76 1.26
CA THR A 61 9.01 9.71 1.02
C THR A 61 8.73 9.02 -0.30
N HIS A 62 9.82 8.67 -1.00
CA HIS A 62 9.77 7.92 -2.24
C HIS A 62 10.49 6.59 -2.03
N GLN A 63 9.77 5.49 -2.24
CA GLN A 63 10.34 4.16 -2.19
C GLN A 63 10.26 3.53 -3.58
N ALA A 64 11.44 3.23 -4.14
CA ALA A 64 11.54 2.54 -5.41
C ALA A 64 10.91 1.14 -5.29
N ARG A 65 10.25 0.71 -6.37
CA ARG A 65 9.69 -0.63 -6.51
C ARG A 65 10.74 -1.71 -6.27
N VAL A 66 10.35 -2.77 -5.55
CA VAL A 66 11.15 -3.99 -5.43
C VAL A 66 10.57 -5.09 -6.35
N GLY A 67 11.42 -5.67 -7.19
CA GLY A 67 10.99 -6.61 -8.23
C GLY A 67 10.39 -7.91 -7.69
N TRP A 68 10.82 -8.38 -6.51
CA TRP A 68 10.29 -9.63 -5.93
C TRP A 68 8.83 -9.49 -5.51
N TYR A 69 8.42 -8.33 -5.00
CA TYR A 69 7.05 -8.09 -4.57
C TYR A 69 6.08 -8.09 -5.76
N HIS A 70 6.51 -7.48 -6.87
CA HIS A 70 5.74 -7.54 -8.11
C HIS A 70 5.57 -8.98 -8.61
N ARG A 71 6.64 -9.80 -8.60
CA ARG A 71 6.55 -11.21 -8.98
C ARG A 71 5.62 -12.00 -8.07
N LYS A 72 5.70 -11.78 -6.75
CA LYS A 72 4.81 -12.41 -5.76
C LYS A 72 3.35 -12.11 -6.10
N HIS A 73 3.00 -10.83 -6.25
CA HIS A 73 1.63 -10.43 -6.55
C HIS A 73 1.14 -10.97 -7.90
N MET A 74 1.96 -10.91 -8.96
CA MET A 74 1.59 -11.48 -10.27
C MET A 74 1.36 -13.00 -10.19
N ALA A 75 2.18 -13.72 -9.42
CA ALA A 75 2.01 -15.17 -9.24
C ALA A 75 0.72 -15.49 -8.46
N MET A 76 0.37 -14.67 -7.46
CA MET A 76 -0.91 -14.80 -6.74
C MET A 76 -2.10 -14.54 -7.67
N GLU A 77 -2.08 -13.45 -8.45
CA GLU A 77 -3.11 -13.16 -9.44
C GLU A 77 -3.29 -14.34 -10.41
N GLN A 78 -2.18 -14.91 -10.90
CA GLN A 78 -2.19 -16.04 -11.81
C GLN A 78 -2.79 -17.30 -11.16
N ALA A 79 -2.41 -17.63 -9.93
CA ALA A 79 -2.93 -18.80 -9.21
C ALA A 79 -4.45 -18.71 -8.97
N VAL A 80 -4.93 -17.52 -8.60
CA VAL A 80 -6.38 -17.28 -8.45
C VAL A 80 -7.08 -17.39 -9.81
N PHE A 81 -6.50 -16.81 -10.87
CA PHE A 81 -7.05 -16.86 -12.22
C PHE A 81 -7.14 -18.30 -12.77
N GLU A 82 -6.17 -19.15 -12.48
CA GLU A 82 -6.18 -20.55 -12.91
C GLU A 82 -7.19 -21.40 -12.14
N SER A 83 -7.56 -20.98 -10.93
CA SER A 83 -8.46 -21.71 -10.04
C SER A 83 -9.93 -21.28 -10.15
N GLN A 84 -10.22 -20.18 -10.84
CA GLN A 84 -11.57 -19.60 -10.98
C GLN A 84 -12.24 -20.01 -12.30
N GLU A 85 -13.57 -19.90 -12.37
CA GLU A 85 -14.38 -20.41 -13.49
C GLU A 85 -15.08 -19.33 -14.33
N ARG A 86 -14.87 -18.06 -13.99
CA ARG A 86 -15.64 -16.92 -14.51
C ARG A 86 -14.97 -16.21 -15.68
N PHE A 87 -13.67 -16.00 -15.61
CA PHE A 87 -12.90 -15.21 -16.55
C PHE A 87 -12.11 -16.13 -17.49
N GLU A 88 -12.23 -15.87 -18.80
CA GLU A 88 -11.54 -16.64 -19.84
C GLU A 88 -10.17 -16.04 -20.18
N ASN A 89 -9.95 -14.77 -19.84
CA ASN A 89 -8.69 -14.08 -20.09
C ASN A 89 -8.18 -13.36 -18.84
N PHE A 90 -6.86 -13.38 -18.68
CA PHE A 90 -6.21 -12.86 -17.49
C PHE A 90 -6.35 -11.34 -17.36
N ALA A 91 -6.36 -10.62 -18.48
CA ALA A 91 -6.50 -9.16 -18.47
C ALA A 91 -7.82 -8.70 -17.84
N GLY A 92 -8.94 -9.32 -18.23
CA GLY A 92 -10.27 -9.03 -17.69
C GLY A 92 -10.41 -9.39 -16.22
N PHE A 93 -9.81 -10.51 -15.79
CA PHE A 93 -9.73 -10.85 -14.36
C PHE A 93 -8.99 -9.77 -13.56
N ARG A 94 -7.84 -9.32 -14.06
CA ARG A 94 -7.05 -8.28 -13.38
C ARG A 94 -7.75 -6.93 -13.33
N ASP A 95 -8.44 -6.55 -14.40
CA ASP A 95 -9.20 -5.30 -14.41
C ASP A 95 -10.38 -5.36 -13.44
N TRP A 96 -11.06 -6.51 -13.33
CA TRP A 96 -12.06 -6.74 -12.29
C TRP A 96 -11.46 -6.68 -10.88
N LEU A 97 -10.32 -7.33 -10.65
CA LEU A 97 -9.64 -7.34 -9.36
C LEU A 97 -9.23 -5.93 -8.92
N LYS A 98 -8.68 -5.12 -9.84
CA LYS A 98 -8.34 -3.72 -9.58
C LYS A 98 -9.56 -2.90 -9.17
N VAL A 99 -10.66 -3.04 -9.90
CA VAL A 99 -11.90 -2.33 -9.57
C VAL A 99 -12.46 -2.79 -8.22
N GLY A 100 -12.44 -4.10 -7.95
CA GLY A 100 -12.85 -4.69 -6.67
C GLY A 100 -12.01 -4.20 -5.48
N ALA A 101 -10.71 -4.05 -5.68
CA ALA A 101 -9.76 -3.48 -4.72
C ALA A 101 -9.83 -1.94 -4.63
N GLY A 102 -10.73 -1.28 -5.37
CA GLY A 102 -10.84 0.18 -5.39
C GLY A 102 -9.71 0.90 -6.15
N HIS A 103 -8.80 0.17 -6.80
CA HIS A 103 -7.70 0.71 -7.62
C HIS A 103 -8.21 1.15 -9.01
N CYS A 104 -9.12 2.11 -9.02
CA CYS A 104 -9.77 2.62 -10.22
C CYS A 104 -10.11 4.10 -10.09
N GLN A 105 -10.29 4.74 -11.25
CA GLN A 105 -10.79 6.11 -11.35
C GLN A 105 -12.25 6.08 -11.79
N TRP A 106 -13.08 6.92 -11.18
CA TRP A 106 -14.51 6.99 -11.48
C TRP A 106 -14.78 8.09 -12.50
N TYR A 107 -15.38 7.72 -13.62
CA TYR A 107 -15.72 8.66 -14.69
C TYR A 107 -17.24 8.79 -14.85
N PRO A 108 -17.74 9.99 -15.22
CA PRO A 108 -19.14 10.16 -15.58
C PRO A 108 -19.42 9.47 -16.91
N GLY A 109 -20.39 8.57 -16.90
CA GLY A 109 -20.85 7.87 -18.08
C GLY A 109 -21.73 8.76 -18.97
N PRO A 110 -21.89 8.40 -20.26
CA PRO A 110 -22.66 9.20 -21.22
C PRO A 110 -24.13 9.43 -20.85
N LYS A 111 -24.69 8.59 -19.95
CA LYS A 111 -26.08 8.65 -19.50
C LYS A 111 -26.22 9.00 -18.00
N GLY A 112 -25.19 9.60 -17.40
CA GLY A 112 -25.24 10.12 -16.03
C GLY A 112 -24.91 9.12 -14.91
N GLY A 113 -24.70 7.84 -15.20
CA GLY A 113 -24.15 6.88 -14.23
C GLY A 113 -22.63 6.99 -14.14
N VAL A 114 -22.02 6.73 -12.99
CA VAL A 114 -20.55 6.63 -12.87
C VAL A 114 -20.08 5.23 -13.25
N PHE A 115 -18.94 5.13 -13.93
CA PHE A 115 -18.31 3.83 -14.22
C PHE A 115 -16.84 3.83 -13.80
N PRO A 116 -16.34 2.71 -13.24
CA PRO A 116 -14.96 2.60 -12.84
C PRO A 116 -14.07 2.27 -14.04
N VAL A 117 -12.91 2.91 -14.12
CA VAL A 117 -11.85 2.61 -15.06
C VAL A 117 -10.62 2.16 -14.26
N PRO A 118 -10.16 0.91 -14.40
CA PRO A 118 -9.03 0.39 -13.65
C PRO A 118 -7.79 1.25 -13.85
N ASP A 119 -7.11 1.61 -12.77
CA ASP A 119 -5.88 2.38 -12.87
C ASP A 119 -4.69 1.46 -13.20
N SER A 120 -3.64 2.05 -13.77
CA SER A 120 -2.46 1.30 -14.19
C SER A 120 -1.65 0.88 -12.97
N THR A 121 -1.41 -0.44 -12.84
CA THR A 121 -0.46 -1.00 -11.87
C THR A 121 0.95 -1.14 -12.45
N SER A 122 1.22 -0.47 -13.59
CA SER A 122 2.51 -0.59 -14.28
C SER A 122 3.67 -0.15 -13.40
N TYR A 123 4.80 -0.85 -13.56
CA TYR A 123 6.01 -0.66 -12.76
C TYR A 123 6.54 0.79 -12.82
N ALA A 124 6.32 1.47 -13.94
CA ALA A 124 6.76 2.85 -14.14
C ALA A 124 5.90 3.90 -13.42
N LYS A 125 4.67 3.56 -13.01
CA LYS A 125 3.68 4.53 -12.51
C LYS A 125 3.41 4.43 -11.01
N LEU A 126 3.85 3.36 -10.36
CA LEU A 126 3.42 3.04 -9.00
C LEU A 126 4.60 2.68 -8.11
N GLU A 127 4.75 3.40 -7.00
CA GLU A 127 5.81 3.19 -6.00
C GLU A 127 5.58 1.92 -5.18
N GLN A 128 6.58 1.52 -4.39
CA GLN A 128 6.51 0.30 -3.59
C GLN A 128 5.36 0.32 -2.57
N GLY A 129 5.25 1.36 -1.75
CA GLY A 129 4.18 1.43 -0.73
C GLY A 129 2.77 1.41 -1.33
N ALA A 130 2.57 2.08 -2.48
CA ALA A 130 1.31 2.01 -3.19
C ALA A 130 1.02 0.60 -3.76
N MET A 131 2.06 -0.16 -4.13
CA MET A 131 1.87 -1.55 -4.58
C MET A 131 1.49 -2.46 -3.42
N GLU A 132 2.12 -2.26 -2.26
CA GLU A 132 1.82 -3.03 -1.06
C GLU A 132 0.38 -2.79 -0.61
N GLN A 133 -0.07 -1.53 -0.65
CA GLN A 133 -1.46 -1.18 -0.38
C GLN A 133 -2.41 -1.86 -1.38
N PHE A 134 -2.15 -1.71 -2.69
CA PHE A 134 -2.99 -2.36 -3.70
C PHE A 134 -3.04 -3.89 -3.54
N HIS A 135 -1.89 -4.52 -3.21
CA HIS A 135 -1.85 -5.96 -2.95
C HIS A 135 -2.73 -6.33 -1.77
N HIS A 136 -2.60 -5.62 -0.65
CA HIS A 136 -3.43 -5.82 0.53
C HIS A 136 -4.92 -5.70 0.19
N ASP A 137 -5.31 -4.63 -0.51
CA ASP A 137 -6.71 -4.37 -0.86
C ASP A 137 -7.26 -5.42 -1.83
N ALA A 138 -6.42 -5.93 -2.75
CA ALA A 138 -6.77 -7.03 -3.62
C ALA A 138 -6.99 -8.34 -2.86
N VAL A 139 -6.14 -8.65 -1.87
CA VAL A 139 -6.29 -9.83 -1.00
C VAL A 139 -7.57 -9.70 -0.17
N GLU A 140 -7.82 -8.55 0.44
CA GLU A 140 -9.04 -8.29 1.21
C GLU A 140 -10.29 -8.43 0.34
N PHE A 141 -10.28 -7.86 -0.87
CA PHE A 141 -11.37 -8.01 -1.82
C PHE A 141 -11.64 -9.48 -2.18
N LEU A 142 -10.59 -10.27 -2.45
CA LEU A 142 -10.71 -11.69 -2.77
C LEU A 142 -11.35 -12.51 -1.64
N ARG A 143 -11.17 -12.07 -0.38
CA ARG A 143 -11.78 -12.67 0.82
C ARG A 143 -13.27 -12.30 0.99
N THR A 144 -13.80 -11.38 0.20
CA THR A 144 -15.22 -11.00 0.30
C THR A 144 -16.15 -12.06 -0.30
N GLU A 145 -17.36 -12.17 0.25
CA GLU A 145 -18.41 -13.05 -0.32
C GLU A 145 -18.75 -12.66 -1.76
N HIS A 146 -18.63 -11.38 -2.13
CA HIS A 146 -18.85 -10.93 -3.49
C HIS A 146 -17.84 -11.55 -4.46
N ALA A 147 -16.55 -11.53 -4.12
CA ALA A 147 -15.49 -12.13 -4.93
C ALA A 147 -15.68 -13.64 -5.04
N GLY A 148 -15.85 -14.33 -3.89
CA GLY A 148 -16.06 -15.78 -3.87
C GLY A 148 -17.26 -16.22 -4.71
N LYS A 149 -18.40 -15.51 -4.60
CA LYS A 149 -19.61 -15.80 -5.40
C LYS A 149 -19.41 -15.56 -6.90
N THR A 150 -18.58 -14.59 -7.26
CA THR A 150 -18.28 -14.26 -8.66
C THR A 150 -17.38 -15.31 -9.29
N LEU A 151 -16.36 -15.76 -8.56
CA LEU A 151 -15.35 -16.72 -9.05
C LEU A 151 -15.85 -18.17 -9.01
N TRP A 152 -16.59 -18.56 -7.96
CA TRP A 152 -17.06 -19.93 -7.73
C TRP A 152 -18.54 -19.96 -7.34
N ARG A 153 -19.40 -19.60 -8.29
CA ARG A 153 -20.85 -19.51 -8.07
C ARG A 153 -21.48 -20.83 -7.62
N HIS A 154 -20.92 -21.96 -8.04
CA HIS A 154 -21.45 -23.29 -7.74
C HIS A 154 -21.10 -23.79 -6.32
N LEU A 155 -20.08 -23.21 -5.67
CA LEU A 155 -19.66 -23.57 -4.32
C LEU A 155 -20.55 -22.95 -3.23
N SER A 156 -20.56 -23.57 -2.06
CA SER A 156 -21.18 -22.99 -0.85
C SER A 156 -20.34 -21.81 -0.33
N PRO A 157 -20.90 -20.90 0.50
CA PRO A 157 -20.13 -19.80 1.09
C PRO A 157 -18.88 -20.25 1.86
N VAL A 158 -18.98 -21.37 2.60
CA VAL A 158 -17.86 -21.93 3.35
C VAL A 158 -16.77 -22.45 2.42
N ASP A 159 -17.16 -23.15 1.35
CA ASP A 159 -16.22 -23.70 0.38
C ASP A 159 -15.53 -22.60 -0.45
N ARG A 160 -16.23 -21.49 -0.74
CA ARG A 160 -15.63 -20.32 -1.42
C ARG A 160 -14.51 -19.69 -0.61
N ILE A 161 -14.75 -19.47 0.69
CA ILE A 161 -13.72 -18.94 1.60
C ILE A 161 -12.57 -19.93 1.73
N THR A 162 -12.88 -21.23 1.88
CA THR A 162 -11.84 -22.27 1.96
C THR A 162 -10.98 -22.32 0.70
N MET A 163 -11.59 -22.19 -0.47
CA MET A 163 -10.89 -22.16 -1.76
C MET A 163 -9.91 -20.98 -1.83
N ILE A 164 -10.36 -19.76 -1.53
CA ILE A 164 -9.47 -18.60 -1.62
C ILE A 164 -8.35 -18.65 -0.58
N GLU A 165 -8.63 -19.03 0.66
CA GLU A 165 -7.59 -19.16 1.70
C GLU A 165 -6.54 -20.22 1.34
N THR A 166 -6.95 -21.32 0.71
CA THR A 166 -6.00 -22.35 0.25
C THR A 166 -5.01 -21.79 -0.78
N ILE A 167 -5.48 -20.93 -1.68
CA ILE A 167 -4.62 -20.27 -2.68
C ILE A 167 -3.72 -19.23 -2.00
N LEU A 168 -4.29 -18.37 -1.14
CA LEU A 168 -3.60 -17.28 -0.47
C LEU A 168 -2.50 -17.76 0.51
N GLN A 169 -2.72 -18.89 1.18
CA GLN A 169 -1.71 -19.53 2.03
C GLN A 169 -0.42 -19.85 1.27
N GLY A 170 -0.50 -20.17 -0.03
CA GLY A 170 0.67 -20.39 -0.89
C GLY A 170 1.56 -19.15 -1.07
N PHE A 171 1.05 -17.97 -0.70
CA PHE A 171 1.73 -16.67 -0.81
C PHE A 171 2.00 -16.02 0.56
N ASN A 172 1.73 -16.72 1.68
CA ASN A 172 1.79 -16.17 3.04
C ASN A 172 0.88 -14.94 3.23
N GLU A 173 -0.34 -15.01 2.70
CA GLU A 173 -1.39 -13.99 2.88
C GLU A 173 -2.49 -14.43 3.84
#